data_AF-A0A2G9FV34-F1
#
_entry.id   AF-A0A2G9FV34-F1
#
_cell.length_a   1.000
_cell.length_b   1.000
_cell.length_c   1.000
_cell.angle_alpha   90.00
_cell.angle_beta   90.00
_cell.angle_gamma   90.00
#
_symmetry.space_group_name_H-M   'P 1'
#
loop_
_entity.id
_entity.type
_entity.pdbx_description
1 polymer ?
#
loop_
_entity_poly.entity_id
_entity_poly.type
_entity_poly.pdbx_seq_one_letter_code
_entity_poly.pdbx_strand_id
1 'polypeptide(L)'
;MSATTSAAIVAECVQNFITAMDSLKLNMVAVDQVHPLLSDLSASLNKLSILPPDFEGKTKMREWIARLSKMGAADELTEQQARQLHFDLESSYNSFMAALPTAGT
;
A
#
# COMPACT_ATOMS: atom_id res chain seq x y z
N MET A 1 -19.07 19.29 -5.15
CA MET A 1 -17.73 19.22 -5.76
C MET A 1 -17.58 17.80 -6.31
N SER A 2 -17.63 17.62 -7.62
CA SER A 2 -17.39 16.29 -8.20
C SER A 2 -15.96 15.90 -7.90
N ALA A 3 -15.76 14.84 -7.11
CA ALA A 3 -14.45 14.25 -6.94
C ALA A 3 -13.99 13.77 -8.32
N THR A 4 -13.07 14.50 -8.93
CA THR A 4 -12.38 14.04 -10.13
C THR A 4 -11.46 12.91 -9.70
N THR A 5 -12.00 11.70 -9.62
CA THR A 5 -11.20 10.48 -9.56
C THR A 5 -10.51 10.37 -10.91
N SER A 6 -9.24 10.77 -10.98
CA SER A 6 -8.47 10.47 -12.17
C SER A 6 -8.26 8.96 -12.19
N ALA A 7 -8.83 8.26 -13.19
CA ALA A 7 -8.58 6.84 -13.41
C ALA A 7 -7.08 6.50 -13.41
N ALA A 8 -6.23 7.48 -13.79
CA ALA A 8 -4.78 7.43 -13.66
C ALA A 8 -4.29 7.21 -12.21
N ILE A 9 -4.85 7.90 -11.21
CA ILE A 9 -4.45 7.76 -9.80
C ILE A 9 -4.91 6.40 -9.26
N VAL A 10 -6.09 5.92 -9.68
CA VAL A 10 -6.57 4.58 -9.33
C VAL A 10 -5.62 3.53 -9.90
N ALA A 11 -5.27 3.64 -11.18
CA ALA A 11 -4.31 2.74 -11.82
C ALA A 11 -2.92 2.79 -11.15
N GLU A 12 -2.45 3.98 -10.77
CA GLU A 12 -1.21 4.16 -9.99
C GLU A 12 -1.28 3.41 -8.65
N CYS A 13 -2.38 3.52 -7.90
CA CYS A 13 -2.54 2.79 -6.64
C CYS A 13 -2.55 1.28 -6.84
N VAL A 14 -3.30 0.78 -7.84
CA VAL A 14 -3.36 -0.65 -8.16
C VAL A 14 -1.96 -1.17 -8.52
N GLN A 15 -1.21 -0.43 -9.35
CA GLN A 15 0.16 -0.77 -9.71
C GLN A 15 1.06 -0.83 -8.48
N ASN A 16 1.00 0.18 -7.60
CA ASN A 16 1.82 0.23 -6.39
C ASN A 16 1.51 -0.93 -5.43
N PHE A 17 0.23 -1.31 -5.29
CA PHE A 17 -0.17 -2.49 -4.52
C PHE A 17 0.45 -3.77 -5.09
N ILE A 18 0.30 -3.99 -6.40
CA ILE A 18 0.83 -5.19 -7.08
C ILE A 18 2.34 -5.24 -6.95
N THR A 19 3.04 -4.13 -7.23
CA THR A 19 4.50 -4.06 -7.10
C THR A 19 4.98 -4.35 -5.68
N ALA A 20 4.33 -3.79 -4.65
CA ALA A 20 4.68 -4.07 -3.26
C ALA A 20 4.45 -5.54 -2.89
N MET A 21 3.33 -6.14 -3.31
CA MET A 21 3.04 -7.56 -3.03
C MET A 21 4.01 -8.50 -3.77
N ASP A 22 4.32 -8.22 -5.04
CA ASP A 22 5.22 -9.06 -5.84
C ASP A 22 6.66 -8.97 -5.35
N SER A 23 7.12 -7.79 -4.90
CA SER A 23 8.43 -7.64 -4.24
C SER A 23 8.59 -8.61 -3.06
N LEU A 24 7.57 -8.73 -2.22
CA LEU A 24 7.59 -9.66 -1.08
C LEU A 24 7.60 -11.13 -1.53
N LYS A 25 6.86 -11.47 -2.60
CA LYS A 25 6.88 -12.84 -3.17
C LYS A 25 8.21 -13.21 -3.80
N LEU A 26 8.94 -12.23 -4.34
CA LEU A 26 10.29 -12.39 -4.87
C LEU A 26 11.38 -12.41 -3.77
N ASN A 27 10.97 -12.44 -2.50
CA ASN A 27 11.86 -12.41 -1.33
C ASN A 27 12.73 -11.14 -1.26
N MET A 28 12.25 -10.03 -1.83
CA MET A 28 12.86 -8.70 -1.67
C MET A 28 12.33 -8.08 -0.39
N VAL A 29 12.94 -8.45 0.74
CA VAL A 29 12.48 -8.14 2.10
C VAL A 29 13.36 -7.16 2.87
N ALA A 30 14.43 -6.67 2.25
CA ALA A 30 15.29 -5.63 2.82
C ALA A 30 14.55 -4.29 2.92
N VAL A 31 14.84 -3.52 3.97
CA VAL A 31 14.17 -2.25 4.27
C VAL A 31 14.30 -1.25 3.13
N ASP A 32 15.48 -1.13 2.53
CA ASP A 32 15.74 -0.22 1.39
C ASP A 32 14.96 -0.59 0.12
N GLN A 33 14.53 -1.85 -0.01
CA GLN A 33 13.66 -2.32 -1.10
C GLN A 33 12.18 -2.10 -0.77
N VAL A 34 11.76 -2.44 0.45
CA VAL A 34 10.35 -2.43 0.83
C VAL A 34 9.86 -1.02 1.18
N HIS A 35 10.66 -0.22 1.89
CA HIS A 35 10.26 1.09 2.39
C HIS A 35 9.84 2.06 1.27
N PRO A 36 10.59 2.22 0.17
CA PRO A 36 10.17 3.08 -0.95
C PRO A 36 8.83 2.64 -1.55
N LEU A 37 8.62 1.33 -1.75
CA LEU A 37 7.38 0.80 -2.32
C LEU A 37 6.15 1.13 -1.46
N LEU A 38 6.27 0.98 -0.14
CA LEU A 38 5.19 1.34 0.79
C LEU A 38 4.97 2.86 0.85
N SER A 39 6.04 3.64 0.74
CA SER A 39 5.96 5.11 0.69
C SER A 39 5.20 5.59 -0.54
N ASP A 40 5.51 5.04 -1.71
CA ASP A 40 4.84 5.36 -2.98
C ASP A 40 3.36 4.94 -2.95
N LEU A 41 3.07 3.76 -2.42
CA LEU A 41 1.70 3.29 -2.21
C LEU A 41 0.91 4.20 -1.24
N SER A 42 1.53 4.58 -0.12
CA SER A 42 0.92 5.51 0.84
C SER A 42 0.64 6.87 0.20
N ALA A 43 1.59 7.40 -0.58
CA ALA A 43 1.44 8.65 -1.30
C ALA A 43 0.31 8.58 -2.33
N SER A 44 0.22 7.50 -3.12
CA SER A 44 -0.83 7.33 -4.12
C SER A 44 -2.22 7.21 -3.45
N LEU A 45 -2.34 6.47 -2.34
CA LEU A 45 -3.58 6.38 -1.57
C LEU A 45 -4.03 7.75 -1.00
N ASN A 46 -3.08 8.61 -0.61
CA ASN A 46 -3.39 9.95 -0.11
C ASN A 46 -3.86 10.92 -1.19
N LYS A 47 -3.52 10.69 -2.47
CA LYS A 47 -4.04 11.47 -3.60
C LYS A 47 -5.53 11.22 -3.87
N LEU A 48 -6.08 10.09 -3.42
CA LEU A 48 -7.48 9.73 -3.62
C LEU A 48 -8.37 10.35 -2.55
N SER A 49 -9.08 11.41 -2.94
CA SER A 49 -10.05 12.11 -2.08
C SER A 49 -11.32 11.30 -1.79
N ILE A 50 -11.59 10.24 -2.56
CA ILE A 50 -12.72 9.33 -2.35
C ILE A 50 -12.52 8.42 -1.14
N LEU A 51 -11.27 8.16 -0.77
CA LEU A 51 -10.95 7.32 0.37
C LEU A 51 -11.09 8.13 1.67
N PRO A 52 -11.78 7.58 2.69
CA PRO A 52 -11.82 8.19 4.01
C PRO A 52 -10.42 8.52 4.55
N PRO A 53 -10.28 9.56 5.40
CA PRO A 53 -9.01 9.91 6.03
C PRO A 53 -8.46 8.80 6.93
N ASP A 54 -9.35 7.99 7.49
CA ASP A 54 -9.11 6.83 8.35
C ASP A 54 -9.12 5.49 7.59
N PHE A 55 -9.10 5.53 6.25
CA PHE A 55 -9.07 4.33 5.41
C PHE A 55 -7.97 3.36 5.87
N GLU A 56 -8.33 2.10 6.08
CA GLU A 56 -7.48 1.06 6.67
C GLU A 56 -6.11 0.99 5.99
N GLY A 57 -6.08 0.99 4.65
CA GLY A 57 -4.82 0.94 3.90
C GLY A 57 -3.88 2.09 4.20
N LYS A 58 -4.38 3.32 4.38
CA LYS A 58 -3.54 4.48 4.75
C LYS A 58 -2.91 4.29 6.13
N THR A 59 -3.68 3.73 7.07
CA THR A 59 -3.21 3.48 8.44
C THR A 59 -2.18 2.36 8.46
N LYS A 60 -2.45 1.23 7.80
CA LYS A 60 -1.53 0.10 7.70
C LYS A 60 -0.20 0.48 7.04
N MET A 61 -0.23 1.21 5.93
CA MET A 61 1.01 1.63 5.26
C MET A 61 1.85 2.53 6.17
N ARG A 62 1.21 3.46 6.89
CA ARG A 62 1.91 4.33 7.85
C ARG A 62 2.55 3.55 9.00
N GLU A 63 1.85 2.54 9.54
CA GLU A 63 2.38 1.68 10.60
C GLU A 63 3.62 0.89 10.14
N TRP A 64 3.55 0.31 8.94
CA TRP A 64 4.66 -0.42 8.35
C TRP A 64 5.85 0.48 8.03
N ILE A 65 5.63 1.65 7.43
CA ILE A 65 6.69 2.64 7.18
C ILE A 65 7.34 3.09 8.49
N ALA A 66 6.56 3.34 9.54
CA ALA A 66 7.07 3.73 10.85
C ALA A 66 7.90 2.63 11.50
N ARG A 67 7.55 1.36 11.28
CA ARG A 67 8.33 0.20 11.72
C ARG A 67 9.64 0.09 10.95
N LEU A 68 9.59 0.13 9.62
CA LEU A 68 10.77 0.06 8.74
C LEU A 68 11.75 1.21 8.99
N SER A 69 11.25 2.41 9.29
CA SER A 69 12.10 3.58 9.60
C SER A 69 12.91 3.45 10.89
N LYS A 70 12.62 2.45 11.73
CA LYS A 70 13.39 2.13 12.94
C LYS A 70 14.46 1.07 12.70
N MET A 71 14.52 0.52 11.49
CA MET A 71 15.47 -0.51 11.06
C MET A 71 16.55 0.13 10.18
N GLY A 72 17.72 -0.51 10.09
CA GLY A 72 18.75 -0.15 9.13
C GLY A 72 18.31 -0.46 7.70
N ALA A 73 18.84 0.28 6.73
CA ALA A 73 18.51 0.09 5.32
C ALA A 73 18.76 -1.35 4.81
N ALA A 74 19.81 -2.00 5.32
CA ALA A 74 20.18 -3.37 4.98
C ALA A 74 19.50 -4.44 5.88
N ASP A 75 18.74 -4.03 6.88
CA ASP A 75 18.01 -5.00 7.71
C ASP A 75 16.86 -5.59 6.89
N GLU A 76 16.58 -6.87 7.15
CA GLU A 76 15.51 -7.60 6.47
C GLU A 76 14.29 -7.79 7.37
N LEU A 77 13.11 -7.74 6.77
CA LEU A 77 11.90 -8.21 7.43
C LEU A 77 12.04 -9.71 7.72
N THR A 78 11.65 -10.12 8.93
CA THR A 78 11.56 -11.56 9.22
C THR A 78 10.47 -12.20 8.37
N GLU A 79 10.54 -13.52 8.15
CA GLU A 79 9.51 -14.24 7.39
C GLU A 79 8.09 -13.97 7.91
N GLN A 80 7.93 -13.92 9.24
CA GLN A 80 6.65 -13.59 9.87
C GLN A 80 6.20 -12.16 9.55
N GLN A 81 7.13 -11.19 9.56
CA GLN A 81 6.82 -9.81 9.23
C GLN A 81 6.46 -9.65 7.75
N ALA A 82 7.19 -10.30 6.85
CA ALA A 82 6.92 -10.28 5.41
C ALA A 82 5.54 -10.88 5.10
N ARG A 83 5.18 -12.02 5.72
CA ARG A 83 3.84 -12.63 5.60
C ARG A 83 2.75 -11.71 6.14
N GLN A 84 2.97 -11.06 7.29
CA GLN A 84 2.01 -10.12 7.87
C GLN A 84 1.83 -8.87 6.98
N LEU A 85 2.92 -8.33 6.44
CA LEU A 85 2.88 -7.20 5.52
C LEU A 85 2.12 -7.56 4.24
N HIS A 86 2.38 -8.75 3.66
CA HIS A 86 1.65 -9.22 2.48
C HIS A 86 0.14 -9.34 2.77
N PHE A 87 -0.24 -9.91 3.92
CA PHE A 87 -1.64 -10.00 4.33
C PHE A 87 -2.28 -8.62 4.49
N ASP A 88 -1.60 -7.68 5.15
CA ASP A 88 -2.11 -6.32 5.33
C ASP A 88 -2.24 -5.58 3.98
N LEU A 89 -1.33 -5.80 3.04
CA LEU A 89 -1.41 -5.26 1.67
C LEU A 89 -2.61 -5.83 0.92
N GLU A 90 -2.84 -7.14 0.99
CA GLU A 90 -3.97 -7.82 0.34
C GLU A 90 -5.32 -7.36 0.92
N SER A 91 -5.43 -7.28 2.25
CA SER A 91 -6.61 -6.73 2.93
C SER A 91 -6.87 -5.29 2.51
N SER A 92 -5.82 -4.45 2.53
CA SER A 92 -5.92 -3.04 2.14
C SER A 92 -6.33 -2.87 0.67
N TYR A 93 -5.84 -3.73 -0.22
CA TYR A 93 -6.21 -3.74 -1.64
C TYR A 93 -7.68 -4.13 -1.82
N ASN A 94 -8.16 -5.14 -1.12
CA ASN A 94 -9.57 -5.55 -1.18
C ASN A 94 -10.50 -4.44 -0.67
N SER A 95 -10.17 -3.83 0.47
CA SER A 95 -10.87 -2.66 1.01
C SER A 95 -10.83 -1.47 0.04
N PHE A 96 -9.70 -1.30 -0.65
CA PHE A 96 -9.52 -0.24 -1.65
C PHE A 96 -10.45 -0.45 -2.85
N MET A 97 -10.46 -1.66 -3.41
CA MET A 97 -11.32 -2.00 -4.55
C MET A 97 -12.81 -1.89 -4.20
N ALA A 98 -13.20 -2.24 -2.98
CA ALA A 98 -14.57 -2.10 -2.49
C ALA A 98 -15.00 -0.63 -2.28
N ALA A 99 -14.04 0.26 -2.02
CA ALA A 99 -14.29 1.69 -1.85
C ALA A 99 -14.37 2.45 -3.19
N LEU A 100 -13.89 1.86 -4.28
CA LEU A 100 -14.03 2.45 -5.61
C LEU A 100 -15.50 2.34 -6.08
N PRO A 101 -16.03 3.35 -6.79
CA PRO A 101 -17.36 3.25 -7.37
C PRO A 101 -17.34 2.13 -8.40
N THR A 102 -18.07 1.05 -8.14
CA THR A 102 -18.33 0.04 -9.15
C THR A 102 -19.12 0.71 -10.26
N ALA A 103 -18.66 0.59 -11.52
CA ALA A 103 -19.45 1.01 -12.67
C ALA A 103 -20.70 0.12 -12.77
N GLY A 104 -21.77 0.48 -12.06
CA GLY A 104 -23.04 -0.25 -12.10
C GLY A 104 -23.84 -0.24 -10.80
N THR A 105 -24.36 0.91 -10.40
CA THR A 105 -25.74 1.10 -9.89
C THR A 105 -26.21 2.51 -10.21
#